data_AF-A0A7L3M988-F1
#
_entry.id   AF-A0A7L3M988-F1
#
_cell.length_a   1.000
_cell.length_b   1.000
_cell.length_c   1.000
_cell.angle_alpha   90.00
_cell.angle_beta   90.00
_cell.angle_gamma   90.00
#
_symmetry.space_group_name_H-M   'P 1'
#
loop_
_entity.id
_entity.type
_entity.pdbx_description
1 polymer ?
#
loop_
_entity_poly.entity_id
_entity_poly.type
_entity_poly.pdbx_seq_one_letter_code
_entity_poly.pdbx_strand_id
1 'polypeptide(L)'
;MADEALFLLLHSEMVAGLYRAAEQGEGENGRCTTKLESMGFRVGQGLIERFTKDTARFKDELDIMKFICKDFWTTVFKKQIDNLRTNHQ
;
A
#
# COMPACT_ATOMS: atom_id res chain seq x y z
N MET A 1 4.21 12.23 -15.01
CA MET A 1 4.08 11.27 -13.90
C MET A 1 5.26 10.33 -14.02
N ALA A 2 6.00 10.04 -12.94
CA ALA A 2 7.08 9.06 -13.03
C ALA A 2 6.52 7.77 -13.65
N ASP A 3 7.25 7.19 -14.60
CA ASP A 3 6.87 5.94 -15.26
C ASP A 3 6.59 4.88 -14.17
N GLU A 4 5.43 4.22 -14.24
CA GLU A 4 5.05 3.15 -13.30
C GLU A 4 6.12 2.05 -13.25
N ALA A 5 6.86 1.87 -14.35
CA ALA A 5 8.01 0.98 -14.42
C ALA A 5 9.04 1.28 -13.32
N LEU A 6 9.33 2.54 -13.00
CA LEU A 6 10.30 2.90 -11.96
C LEU A 6 9.84 2.44 -10.58
N PHE A 7 8.55 2.63 -10.26
CA PHE A 7 7.98 2.17 -9.00
C PHE A 7 7.99 0.64 -8.90
N LEU A 8 7.60 -0.04 -9.97
CA LEU A 8 7.59 -1.52 -10.02
C LEU A 8 8.99 -2.11 -9.89
N LEU A 9 9.97 -1.54 -10.59
CA LEU A 9 11.37 -1.94 -10.50
C LEU A 9 11.94 -1.70 -9.10
N LEU A 10 11.68 -0.53 -8.52
CA LEU A 10 12.09 -0.21 -7.16
C LEU A 10 11.48 -1.18 -6.15
N HIS A 11 10.17 -1.42 -6.23
CA HIS A 11 9.48 -2.37 -5.36
C HIS A 11 10.07 -3.78 -5.49
N SER A 12 10.28 -4.25 -6.73
CA SER A 12 10.88 -5.56 -6.99
C SER A 12 12.28 -5.67 -6.38
N GLU A 13 13.13 -4.67 -6.56
CA GLU A 13 14.49 -4.68 -6.01
C GLU A 13 14.49 -4.56 -4.48
N MET A 14 13.60 -3.76 -3.90
CA MET A 14 13.46 -3.65 -2.44
C MET A 14 13.05 -4.99 -1.81
N VAL A 15 12.09 -5.69 -2.40
CA VAL A 15 11.66 -7.01 -1.94
C VAL A 15 12.82 -8.01 -2.10
N ALA A 16 13.39 -8.11 -3.31
CA ALA A 16 14.49 -9.04 -3.56
C ALA A 16 15.70 -8.78 -2.66
N GLY A 17 16.10 -7.52 -2.50
CA GLY A 17 17.23 -7.12 -1.65
C GLY A 17 17.00 -7.41 -0.16
N LEU A 18 15.79 -7.17 0.35
CA LEU A 18 15.46 -7.48 1.76
C LEU A 18 15.41 -8.99 2.02
N TYR A 19 14.85 -9.77 1.10
CA TYR A 19 14.82 -11.23 1.25
C TYR A 19 16.18 -11.88 1.05
N ARG A 20 17.03 -11.37 0.12
CA ARG A 20 18.43 -11.80 -0.01
C ARG A 20 19.25 -11.52 1.24
N ALA A 21 19.04 -10.36 1.86
CA ALA A 21 19.71 -10.02 3.12
C ALA A 21 19.26 -10.89 4.31
N ALA A 22 18.14 -11.62 4.16
CA ALA A 22 17.52 -12.46 5.17
C ALA A 22 17.69 -13.97 4.93
N GLU A 23 18.59 -14.38 4.02
CA GLU A 23 18.93 -15.79 3.80
C GLU A 23 19.74 -16.40 4.98
N GLN A 24 19.68 -15.85 6.20
CA GLN A 24 20.46 -16.30 7.36
C GLN A 24 19.67 -17.00 8.48
N GLY A 25 18.36 -17.27 8.34
CA GLY A 25 17.68 -18.23 9.24
C GLY A 25 16.15 -18.19 9.27
N GLU A 26 15.56 -19.28 9.77
CA GLU A 26 14.11 -19.40 10.02
C GLU A 26 13.66 -18.37 11.07
N GLY A 27 13.08 -17.24 10.62
CA GLY A 27 12.62 -16.14 11.46
C GLY A 27 12.81 -14.75 10.82
N GLU A 28 13.68 -14.63 9.83
CA GLU A 28 13.97 -13.34 9.18
C GLU A 28 12.87 -12.88 8.22
N ASN A 29 12.08 -13.80 7.65
CA ASN A 29 10.96 -13.47 6.76
C ASN A 29 9.94 -12.53 7.41
N GLY A 30 9.64 -12.75 8.69
CA GLY A 30 8.73 -11.87 9.45
C GLY A 30 9.29 -10.46 9.57
N ARG A 31 10.59 -10.35 9.88
CA ARG A 31 11.29 -9.06 9.99
C ARG A 31 11.36 -8.31 8.65
N CYS A 32 11.61 -9.00 7.55
CA CYS A 32 11.57 -8.43 6.21
C CYS A 32 10.18 -7.91 5.86
N THR A 33 9.15 -8.68 6.18
CA THR A 33 7.75 -8.29 5.97
C THR A 33 7.41 -7.03 6.77
N THR A 34 7.77 -6.97 8.06
CA THR A 34 7.54 -5.77 8.90
C THR A 34 8.28 -4.54 8.36
N LYS A 35 9.49 -4.71 7.84
CA LYS A 35 10.24 -3.59 7.27
C LYS A 35 9.59 -3.06 5.98
N LEU A 36 9.15 -3.95 5.10
CA LEU A 36 8.37 -3.60 3.90
C LEU A 36 7.06 -2.90 4.27
N GLU A 37 6.34 -3.44 5.25
CA GLU A 37 5.08 -2.89 5.74
C GLU A 37 5.26 -1.49 6.33
N SER A 38 6.29 -1.26 7.15
CA SER A 38 6.60 0.06 7.71
C SER A 38 6.90 1.11 6.62
N MET A 39 7.61 0.71 5.55
CA MET A 39 7.83 1.60 4.40
C MET A 39 6.53 1.90 3.67
N GLY A 40 5.69 0.87 3.43
CA GLY A 40 4.36 1.02 2.84
C GLY A 40 3.45 1.93 3.67
N PHE A 41 3.47 1.81 4.99
CA PHE A 41 2.71 2.65 5.91
C PHE A 41 3.05 4.13 5.75
N ARG A 42 4.36 4.47 5.76
CA ARG A 42 4.82 5.87 5.58
C ARG A 42 4.44 6.44 4.21
N VAL A 43 4.57 5.63 3.16
CA VAL A 43 4.13 6.02 1.81
C VAL A 43 2.62 6.25 1.79
N GLY A 44 1.85 5.35 2.41
CA GLY A 44 0.40 5.46 2.54
C GLY A 44 -0.04 6.76 3.22
N GLN A 45 0.61 7.14 4.34
CA GLN A 45 0.33 8.41 5.01
C GLN A 45 0.52 9.63 4.08
N GLY A 46 1.66 9.71 3.41
CA GLY A 46 1.94 10.83 2.49
C GLY A 46 1.01 10.86 1.27
N LEU A 47 0.61 9.68 0.76
CA LEU A 47 -0.37 9.59 -0.33
C LEU A 47 -1.75 10.06 0.13
N ILE A 48 -2.20 9.66 1.31
CA ILE A 48 -3.49 10.09 1.86
C ILE A 48 -3.50 11.59 2.08
N GLU A 49 -2.49 12.17 2.73
CA GLU A 49 -2.37 13.62 2.91
C GLU A 49 -2.48 14.39 1.59
N ARG A 50 -1.88 13.85 0.53
CA ARG A 50 -1.94 14.43 -0.82
C ARG A 50 -3.31 14.26 -1.48
N PHE A 51 -3.90 13.07 -1.43
CA PHE A 51 -5.11 12.73 -2.18
C PHE A 51 -6.41 13.15 -1.49
N THR A 52 -6.39 13.34 -0.17
CA THR A 52 -7.57 13.79 0.58
C THR A 52 -7.54 15.27 0.92
N LYS A 53 -6.56 16.04 0.43
CA LYS A 53 -6.39 17.47 0.75
C LYS A 53 -7.66 18.29 0.51
N ASP A 54 -8.34 18.04 -0.61
CA ASP A 54 -9.55 18.76 -1.03
C ASP A 54 -10.82 17.89 -0.88
N THR A 55 -10.69 16.73 -0.23
CA THR A 55 -11.79 15.79 -0.02
C THR A 55 -12.53 16.12 1.28
N ALA A 56 -13.86 16.12 1.23
CA ALA A 56 -14.67 16.25 2.44
C ALA A 56 -14.34 15.13 3.45
N ARG A 57 -14.47 15.41 4.75
CA ARG A 57 -14.24 14.39 5.78
C ARG A 57 -15.15 13.19 5.56
N PHE A 58 -14.57 11.99 5.65
CA PHE A 58 -15.33 10.74 5.64
C PHE A 58 -16.27 10.69 6.85
N LYS A 59 -17.50 10.20 6.63
CA LYS A 59 -18.55 10.19 7.66
C LYS A 59 -18.46 8.96 8.55
N ASP A 60 -18.07 7.83 7.99
CA ASP A 60 -17.98 6.55 8.66
C ASP A 60 -16.88 5.67 8.05
N GLU A 61 -16.64 4.51 8.67
CA GLU A 61 -15.64 3.53 8.21
C GLU A 61 -15.95 2.97 6.82
N LEU A 62 -17.23 2.84 6.46
CA LEU A 62 -17.63 2.32 5.16
C LEU A 62 -17.25 3.30 4.04
N ASP A 63 -17.40 4.60 4.26
CA ASP A 63 -16.95 5.64 3.34
C ASP A 63 -15.43 5.64 3.17
N ILE A 64 -14.67 5.42 4.25
CA ILE A 64 -13.22 5.24 4.20
C ILE A 64 -12.86 4.02 3.34
N MET A 65 -13.51 2.88 3.57
CA MET A 65 -13.25 1.65 2.82
C MET A 65 -13.58 1.80 1.33
N LYS A 66 -14.66 2.50 0.98
CA LYS A 66 -14.99 2.83 -0.42
C LYS A 66 -13.92 3.68 -1.07
N PHE A 67 -13.45 4.72 -0.39
CA PHE A 67 -12.37 5.58 -0.88
C PHE A 67 -11.09 4.76 -1.13
N ILE A 68 -10.72 3.89 -0.19
CA ILE A 68 -9.54 3.01 -0.35
C ILE A 68 -9.70 2.12 -1.59
N CYS A 69 -10.84 1.45 -1.74
CA CYS A 69 -11.05 0.46 -2.79
C CYS A 69 -11.24 1.07 -4.19
N LYS A 70 -11.75 2.30 -4.27
CA LYS A 70 -12.04 2.97 -5.53
C LYS A 70 -10.98 4.01 -5.84
N ASP A 71 -10.99 5.14 -5.14
CA ASP A 71 -10.18 6.30 -5.47
C ASP A 71 -8.69 6.06 -5.24
N PHE A 72 -8.33 5.59 -4.05
CA PHE A 72 -6.93 5.35 -3.69
C PHE A 72 -6.31 4.24 -4.56
N TRP A 73 -6.97 3.07 -4.63
CA TRP A 73 -6.45 1.94 -5.39
C TRP A 73 -6.32 2.24 -6.89
N THR A 74 -7.31 2.91 -7.49
CA THR A 74 -7.25 3.31 -8.90
C THR A 74 -6.16 4.36 -9.13
N THR A 75 -5.93 5.26 -8.18
CA THR A 75 -4.88 6.28 -8.31
C THR A 75 -3.48 5.66 -8.31
N VAL A 76 -3.23 4.71 -7.40
CA VAL A 76 -1.93 4.07 -7.22
C VAL A 76 -1.67 2.97 -8.25
N PHE A 77 -2.65 2.13 -8.56
CA PHE A 77 -2.46 0.91 -9.35
C PHE A 77 -3.19 0.90 -10.70
N LYS A 78 -3.92 1.98 -11.04
CA LYS A 78 -4.69 2.12 -12.29
C LYS A 78 -5.71 0.99 -12.54
N LYS A 79 -6.14 0.33 -11.47
CA LYS A 79 -7.15 -0.72 -11.50
C LYS A 79 -8.11 -0.56 -10.33
N GLN A 80 -9.31 -1.12 -10.46
CA GLN A 80 -10.27 -1.18 -9.34
C GLN A 80 -10.01 -2.42 -8.49
N ILE A 81 -10.42 -2.38 -7.22
CA ILE A 81 -10.56 -3.60 -6.41
C ILE A 81 -11.79 -4.37 -6.93
N ASP A 82 -11.62 -5.66 -7.25
CA ASP A 82 -12.71 -6.47 -7.80
C ASP A 82 -13.79 -6.82 -6.76
N ASN A 83 -13.41 -7.06 -5.50
CA ASN A 83 -14.33 -7.46 -4.44
C ASN A 83 -13.93 -6.88 -3.08
N LEU A 84 -14.83 -6.10 -2.46
CA LEU A 84 -14.75 -5.69 -1.06
C LEU A 84 -15.61 -6.64 -0.22
N ARG A 85 -15.01 -7.35 0.74
CA ARG A 85 -15.72 -8.23 1.68
C ARG A 85 -15.62 -7.65 3.08
N THR A 86 -16.74 -7.59 3.80
CA THR A 86 -16.81 -7.13 5.19
C THR A 86 -17.56 -8.15 6.03
N ASN A 87 -17.12 -8.38 7.27
CA ASN A 87 -17.82 -9.27 8.20
C ASN A 87 -19.01 -8.59 8.91
N HIS A 88 -19.26 -7.30 8.64
CA HIS A 88 -20.34 -6.48 9.23
C HIS A 88 -20.44 -6.58 10.76
N GLN A 89 -19.31 -6.78 11.44
CA GLN A 89 -19.23 -6.79 12.90
C GLN A 89 -19.21 -5.37 13.46
#